data_AF-A0A1F3X9X8-F1
#
_entry.id   AF-A0A1F3X9X8-F1
#
_cell.length_a   1.000
_cell.length_b   1.000
_cell.length_c   1.000
_cell.angle_alpha   90.00
_cell.angle_beta   90.00
_cell.angle_gamma   90.00
#
_symmetry.space_group_name_H-M   'P 1'
#
loop_
_entity.id
_entity.type
_entity.pdbx_description
1 polymer ?
#
loop_
_entity_poly.entity_id
_entity_poly.type
_entity_poly.pdbx_seq_one_letter_code
_entity_poly.pdbx_strand_id
1 'polypeptide(L)'
;FNGEVIADSREAIKLEESGHPAVYYLPRKDVKMDRLIRSSHRTHCPFKGDASYFSLMNGPDNAVWTYEQPYDEMSVIKDRLAFYPDKVDSIFAAHE
;
A
#
# COMPACT_ATOMS: atom_id res chain seq x y z
N PHE A 1 6.52 -11.73 -3.84
CA PHE A 1 6.99 -11.32 -5.17
C PHE A 1 8.22 -12.13 -5.52
N ASN A 2 8.15 -13.01 -6.53
CA ASN A 2 9.27 -13.89 -6.93
C ASN A 2 9.84 -14.72 -5.76
N GLY A 3 8.97 -15.23 -4.88
CA GLY A 3 9.38 -15.97 -3.68
C GLY A 3 9.94 -15.12 -2.54
N GLU A 4 10.07 -13.81 -2.69
CA GLU A 4 10.48 -12.88 -1.63
C GLU A 4 9.25 -12.27 -0.93
N VAL A 5 9.26 -12.26 0.41
CA VAL A 5 8.34 -11.47 1.23
C VAL A 5 8.77 -10.01 1.18
N ILE A 6 7.93 -9.15 0.62
CA ILE A 6 8.20 -7.71 0.44
C ILE A 6 7.74 -6.89 1.65
N ALA A 7 6.70 -7.35 2.35
CA ALA A 7 6.20 -6.74 3.56
C ALA A 7 5.68 -7.81 4.52
N ASP A 8 5.95 -7.62 5.81
CA ASP A 8 5.44 -8.45 6.90
C ASP A 8 5.18 -7.53 8.10
N SER A 9 3.93 -7.41 8.52
CA SER A 9 3.52 -6.43 9.54
C SER A 9 2.51 -7.00 10.51
N ARG A 10 2.66 -6.62 11.77
CA ARG A 10 1.67 -6.84 12.85
C ARG A 10 0.92 -5.56 13.22
N GLU A 11 1.24 -4.44 12.57
CA GLU A 11 0.68 -3.12 12.85
C GLU A 11 -0.08 -2.58 11.62
N ALA A 12 -0.57 -3.48 10.77
CA ALA A 12 -1.36 -3.14 9.60
C ALA A 12 -2.72 -2.57 10.01
N ILE A 13 -3.15 -1.51 9.32
CA ILE A 13 -4.50 -0.96 9.45
C ILE A 13 -5.37 -1.52 8.33
N LYS A 14 -6.46 -2.17 8.67
CA LYS A 14 -7.50 -2.58 7.72
C LYS A 14 -8.45 -1.41 7.50
N LEU A 15 -8.54 -0.92 6.27
CA LEU A 15 -9.51 0.08 5.86
C LEU A 15 -10.60 -0.60 5.03
N GLU A 16 -11.85 -0.43 5.44
CA GLU A 16 -13.02 -0.98 4.77
C GLU A 16 -13.83 0.16 4.17
N GLU A 17 -14.11 0.06 2.88
CA GLU A 17 -14.89 1.06 2.15
C GLU A 17 -16.09 0.38 1.49
N SER A 18 -17.26 1.00 1.59
CA SER A 18 -18.49 0.42 1.04
C SER A 18 -18.34 0.18 -0.47
N GLY A 19 -18.52 -1.06 -0.89
CA GLY A 19 -18.43 -1.45 -2.30
C GLY A 19 -17.01 -1.80 -2.79
N HIS A 20 -16.00 -1.77 -1.91
CA HIS A 20 -14.63 -2.14 -2.25
C HIS A 20 -14.09 -3.22 -1.30
N PRO A 21 -13.18 -4.10 -1.78
CA PRO A 21 -12.48 -5.02 -0.91
C PRO A 21 -11.65 -4.27 0.14
N ALA A 22 -11.50 -4.86 1.33
CA ALA A 22 -10.70 -4.29 2.39
C ALA A 22 -9.24 -4.07 1.92
N VAL A 23 -8.68 -2.92 2.30
CA VAL A 23 -7.29 -2.55 2.00
C VAL A 23 -6.49 -2.56 3.28
N TYR A 24 -5.31 -3.19 3.24
CA TYR A 24 -4.37 -3.19 4.36
C TYR A 24 -3.27 -2.15 4.14
N TYR A 25 -3.11 -1.26 5.11
CA TYR A 25 -2.10 -0.21 5.15
C TYR A 25 -1.01 -0.57 6.17
N LEU A 26 0.17 -0.91 5.67
CA LEU A 26 1.32 -1.32 6.48
C LEU A 26 2.22 -0.12 6.76
N PRO A 27 2.81 0.00 7.96
CA PRO A 27 3.78 1.04 8.22
C PRO A 27 5.03 0.82 7.36
N ARG A 28 5.63 1.89 6.82
CA ARG A 28 6.81 1.80 5.93
C ARG A 28 7.97 0.97 6.49
N LYS A 29 8.17 0.98 7.82
CA LYS A 29 9.22 0.22 8.50
C LYS A 29 9.10 -1.31 8.31
N ASP A 30 7.89 -1.79 8.02
CA ASP A 30 7.58 -3.21 7.84
C ASP A 30 7.60 -3.61 6.36
N VAL A 31 7.97 -2.68 5.47
CA VAL A 31 8.07 -2.88 4.03
C VAL A 31 9.52 -2.75 3.60
N LYS A 32 10.01 -3.67 2.77
CA LYS A 32 11.34 -3.62 2.17
C LYS A 32 11.40 -2.52 1.11
N MET A 33 11.55 -1.27 1.55
CA MET A 33 11.57 -0.09 0.67
C MET A 33 12.66 -0.15 -0.41
N ASP A 34 13.78 -0.85 -0.17
CA ASP A 34 14.85 -1.07 -1.17
C ASP A 34 14.38 -1.89 -2.39
N ARG A 35 13.26 -2.63 -2.25
CA ARG A 35 12.61 -3.35 -3.36
C ARG A 35 11.60 -2.50 -4.12
N LEU A 36 11.38 -1.25 -3.72
CA LEU A 36 10.40 -0.35 -4.28
C LEU A 36 11.08 0.81 -5.00
N ILE A 37 10.60 1.14 -6.19
CA ILE A 37 11.06 2.28 -6.98
C ILE A 37 9.95 3.32 -6.99
N ARG A 38 10.27 4.56 -6.59
CA ARG A 38 9.29 5.65 -6.60
C ARG A 38 8.85 5.94 -8.04
N SER A 39 7.54 5.97 -8.25
CA SER A 39 6.93 6.35 -9.52
C SER A 39 6.58 7.83 -9.55
N SER A 40 6.56 8.42 -10.75
CA SER A 40 5.96 9.75 -10.99
C SER A 40 4.43 9.71 -11.05
N HIS A 41 3.84 8.52 -11.12
CA HIS A 41 2.39 8.35 -11.15
C HIS A 41 1.75 8.79 -9.83
N ARG A 42 0.66 9.54 -9.95
CA ARG A 42 -0.16 10.03 -8.85
C ARG A 42 -1.62 10.00 -9.26
N THR A 43 -2.49 9.76 -8.28
CA THR A 43 -3.94 9.84 -8.47
C THR A 43 -4.55 10.66 -7.34
N HIS A 44 -5.70 11.27 -7.61
CA HIS A 44 -6.41 12.06 -6.62
C HIS A 44 -7.67 11.32 -6.16
N CYS A 45 -7.79 11.11 -4.86
CA CYS A 45 -8.98 10.58 -4.23
C CYS A 45 -9.72 11.69 -3.48
N PRO A 46 -11.01 11.96 -3.79
CA PRO A 46 -11.76 13.05 -3.16
C PRO A 46 -11.96 12.86 -1.65
N PHE A 47 -11.73 11.66 -1.11
CA PHE A 47 -11.88 11.34 0.31
C PHE A 47 -10.55 11.19 1.06
N LYS A 48 -9.43 11.03 0.34
CA LYS A 48 -8.14 10.68 0.96
C LYS A 48 -6.99 11.59 0.54
N GLY A 49 -7.17 12.47 -0.44
CA GLY A 49 -6.11 13.31 -0.99
C GLY A 49 -5.34 12.60 -2.11
N ASP A 50 -4.07 12.97 -2.28
CA ASP A 50 -3.24 12.46 -3.38
C ASP A 50 -2.51 11.16 -2.99
N ALA A 51 -2.72 10.12 -3.79
CA ALA A 51 -1.97 8.89 -3.70
C ALA A 51 -0.68 8.99 -4.52
N SER A 52 0.42 8.60 -3.88
CA SER A 52 1.74 8.41 -4.49
C SER A 52 2.00 6.92 -4.70
N TYR A 53 2.71 6.56 -5.77
CA TYR A 53 2.89 5.17 -6.17
C TYR A 53 4.36 4.73 -6.19
N PHE A 54 4.58 3.44 -5.97
CA PHE A 54 5.85 2.75 -6.16
C PHE A 54 5.65 1.53 -7.08
N SER A 55 6.65 1.28 -7.92
CA SER A 55 6.78 0.05 -8.71
C SER A 55 7.62 -0.97 -7.92
N LEU A 56 7.36 -2.26 -8.12
CA LEU A 56 8.26 -3.31 -7.62
C LEU A 56 9.51 -3.36 -8.50
N MET A 57 10.69 -3.41 -7.88
CA MET A 57 11.94 -3.56 -8.62
C MET A 57 11.92 -4.89 -9.41
N ASN A 58 12.20 -4.81 -10.71
CA ASN A 58 12.08 -5.94 -11.65
C ASN A 58 10.68 -6.57 -11.66
N GLY A 59 9.65 -5.76 -11.42
CA GLY A 59 8.27 -6.20 -11.29
C GLY A 59 7.26 -5.20 -11.87
N PRO A 60 5.99 -5.35 -11.51
CA PRO A 60 4.92 -4.52 -12.06
C PRO A 60 5.02 -3.06 -11.61
N ASP A 61 4.63 -2.17 -12.52
CA ASP A 61 4.54 -0.75 -12.26
C ASP A 61 3.36 -0.37 -11.36
N ASN A 62 3.58 0.61 -10.49
CA ASN A 62 2.55 1.17 -9.61
C ASN A 62 1.81 0.07 -8.84
N ALA A 63 2.56 -0.88 -8.29
CA ALA A 63 2.05 -2.02 -7.53
C ALA A 63 1.74 -1.67 -6.07
N VAL A 64 2.35 -0.60 -5.56
CA VAL A 64 2.19 -0.13 -4.18
C VAL A 64 1.77 1.34 -4.21
N TRP A 65 0.88 1.74 -3.33
CA TRP A 65 0.52 3.15 -3.14
C TRP A 65 0.61 3.57 -1.68
N THR A 66 0.68 4.89 -1.47
CA THR A 66 0.71 5.53 -0.16
C THR A 66 0.02 6.88 -0.22
N TYR A 67 -0.55 7.32 0.89
CA TYR A 67 -1.01 8.69 1.08
C TYR A 67 -0.03 9.40 2.01
N GLU A 68 0.79 10.30 1.47
CA GLU A 68 1.82 11.03 2.23
C GLU A 68 1.25 12.30 2.88
N GLN A 69 0.18 12.83 2.27
CA GLN A 69 -0.55 14.00 2.72
C GLN A 69 -2.06 13.74 2.65
N PRO A 70 -2.58 12.75 3.41
CA PRO A 70 -4.01 12.52 3.44
C PRO A 70 -4.74 13.65 4.17
N TYR A 71 -6.06 13.74 3.99
CA TYR A 71 -6.90 14.57 4.85
C TYR A 71 -6.82 14.11 6.31
N ASP A 72 -7.14 15.02 7.23
CA ASP A 72 -6.97 14.82 8.68
C ASP A 72 -7.76 13.59 9.19
N GLU A 73 -8.96 13.40 8.65
CA GLU A 73 -9.84 12.25 8.90
C GLU A 73 -9.19 10.90 8.52
N MET A 74 -8.21 10.93 7.61
CA MET A 74 -7.46 9.78 7.11
C MET A 74 -6.00 9.78 7.59
N SER A 75 -5.67 10.52 8.65
CA SER A 75 -4.30 10.60 9.19
C SER A 75 -3.74 9.24 9.63
N VAL A 76 -4.60 8.29 10.00
CA VAL A 76 -4.21 6.92 10.42
C VAL A 76 -3.48 6.14 9.31
N ILE A 77 -3.76 6.44 8.04
CA ILE A 77 -3.10 5.81 6.88
C ILE A 77 -1.94 6.64 6.32
N LYS A 78 -1.62 7.78 6.95
CA LYS A 78 -0.51 8.64 6.52
C LYS A 78 0.79 7.86 6.48
N ASP A 79 1.50 7.98 5.36
CA ASP A 79 2.78 7.33 5.09
C ASP A 79 2.76 5.79 5.19
N ARG A 80 1.58 5.17 5.26
CA ARG A 80 1.45 3.72 5.18
C ARG A 80 1.36 3.28 3.73
N LEU A 81 1.75 2.03 3.48
CA LEU A 81 1.80 1.43 2.15
C LEU A 81 0.72 0.37 2.01
N ALA A 82 0.06 0.36 0.86
CA ALA A 82 -0.89 -0.67 0.47
C ALA A 82 -0.50 -1.24 -0.90
N PHE A 83 -0.88 -2.51 -1.14
CA PHE A 83 -0.46 -3.29 -2.30
C PHE A 83 -1.66 -3.66 -3.15
N TYR A 84 -1.53 -3.60 -4.48
CA TYR A 84 -2.58 -4.05 -5.38
C TYR A 84 -2.58 -5.57 -5.43
N PRO A 85 -3.68 -6.24 -5.05
CA PRO A 85 -3.73 -7.70 -5.02
C PRO A 85 -3.54 -8.33 -6.40
N ASP A 86 -3.86 -7.64 -7.49
CA ASP A 86 -3.64 -8.11 -8.86
C ASP A 86 -2.19 -7.95 -9.35
N LYS A 87 -1.34 -7.24 -8.59
CA LYS A 87 0.07 -6.94 -8.95
C LYS A 87 1.10 -7.60 -8.04
N VAL A 88 0.66 -8.43 -7.11
CA VAL A 88 1.54 -9.21 -6.23
C VAL A 88 1.10 -10.66 -6.23
N ASP A 89 2.04 -11.59 -5.97
CA ASP A 89 1.73 -13.02 -6.02
C ASP A 89 0.63 -13.42 -5.02
N SER A 90 0.68 -12.88 -3.81
CA SER A 90 -0.25 -13.21 -2.74
C SER A 90 -0.20 -12.16 -1.63
N ILE A 91 -1.34 -11.94 -0.98
CA ILE A 91 -1.46 -11.18 0.27
C ILE A 91 -2.16 -12.09 1.27
N PHE A 92 -1.53 -12.32 2.42
CA PHE A 92 -2.11 -13.10 3.50
C PHE A 92 -2.39 -12.17 4.67
N ALA A 93 -3.65 -12.08 5.07
CA ALA A 93 -4.01 -11.55 6.38
C ALA A 93 -4.21 -12.75 7.30
N ALA A 94 -3.56 -12.75 8.48
CA ALA A 94 -3.90 -13.72 9.50
C ALA A 94 -5.38 -13.52 9.85
N HIS A 95 -6.17 -14.60 9.73
CA HIS A 95 -7.54 -14.61 10.22
C HIS A 95 -7.47 -14.51 11.75
N GLU A 96 -8.28 -13.62 12.33
CA GLU A 96 -8.55 -13.58 13.77
C GLU A 96 -9.07 -14.93 14.28
#